data_AF-A0A1F4BSA9-F1
#
_entry.id   AF-A0A1F4BSA9-F1
#
_cell.length_a   1.000
_cell.length_b   1.000
_cell.length_c   1.000
_cell.angle_alpha   90.00
_cell.angle_beta   90.00
_cell.angle_gamma   90.00
#
_symmetry.space_group_name_H-M   'P 1'
#
loop_
_entity.id
_entity.type
_entity.pdbx_description
1 polymer ?
#
loop_
_entity_poly.entity_id
_entity_poly.type
_entity_poly.pdbx_seq_one_letter_code
_entity_poly.pdbx_strand_id
1 'polypeptide(L)'
;MRHLLTFARIVDAINQAVGQLCIWLIFAAVLISAGNALARYGFNLSSNAWLEVQWYLFSAVFLGAAGYTLKHNAHVRIDLVSGRFSKRTRAWIDLFGGLFMLLPVCLVMLWYGWSAAMESYRVLEVSSDAGGLARWPIKFLVPAAFLLLVLQAASETVKRIAYLRGLIGDEPDSGGKAMLEVPPHADADAPR
;
A
#
# COMPACT_ATOMS: atom_id res chain seq x y z
N MET A 1 -21.48 -7.15 -16.13
CA MET A 1 -20.00 -7.04 -16.07
C MET A 1 -19.48 -5.61 -16.17
N ARG A 2 -20.02 -4.77 -17.08
CA ARG A 2 -19.57 -3.39 -17.27
C ARG A 2 -19.50 -2.56 -15.97
N HIS A 3 -20.54 -2.62 -15.13
CA HIS A 3 -20.58 -1.89 -13.85
C HIS A 3 -19.50 -2.34 -12.86
N LEU A 4 -19.21 -3.64 -12.78
CA LEU A 4 -18.17 -4.21 -11.91
C LEU A 4 -16.76 -3.78 -12.37
N LEU A 5 -16.52 -3.72 -13.67
CA LEU A 5 -15.25 -3.23 -14.22
C LEU A 5 -15.09 -1.71 -14.06
N THR A 6 -16.19 -0.95 -14.09
CA THR A 6 -16.15 0.48 -13.75
C THR A 6 -15.83 0.68 -12.27
N PHE A 7 -16.44 -0.10 -11.37
CA PHE A 7 -16.09 -0.11 -9.95
C PHE A 7 -14.60 -0.39 -9.73
N ALA A 8 -14.07 -1.45 -10.35
CA ALA A 8 -12.65 -1.81 -10.27
C ALA A 8 -11.74 -0.65 -10.70
N ARG A 9 -12.07 0.03 -11.82
CA ARG A 9 -11.31 1.20 -12.31
C ARG A 9 -11.33 2.39 -11.34
N ILE A 10 -12.46 2.64 -10.68
CA ILE A 10 -12.57 3.70 -9.67
C ILE A 10 -11.67 3.40 -8.47
N VAL A 11 -11.73 2.17 -7.96
CA VAL A 11 -10.87 1.73 -6.85
C VAL A 11 -9.40 1.82 -7.23
N ASP A 12 -9.03 1.37 -8.43
CA ASP A 12 -7.66 1.45 -8.94
C ASP A 12 -7.17 2.90 -9.06
N ALA A 13 -8.05 3.85 -9.40
CA ALA A 13 -7.74 5.27 -9.46
C ALA A 13 -7.56 5.88 -8.07
N ILE A 14 -8.40 5.49 -7.09
CA ILE A 14 -8.25 5.91 -5.70
C ILE A 14 -6.90 5.45 -5.15
N ASN A 15 -6.57 4.17 -5.30
CA ASN A 15 -5.28 3.64 -4.84
C ASN A 15 -4.09 4.25 -5.59
N GLN A 16 -4.26 4.63 -6.87
CA GLN A 16 -3.24 5.39 -7.59
C GLN A 16 -2.98 6.76 -6.96
N ALA A 17 -4.06 7.49 -6.65
CA ALA A 17 -3.96 8.82 -6.05
C ALA A 17 -3.34 8.76 -4.65
N VAL A 18 -3.72 7.75 -3.84
CA VAL A 18 -3.10 7.51 -2.54
C VAL A 18 -1.61 7.20 -2.68
N GLY A 19 -1.22 6.35 -3.63
CA GLY A 19 0.20 6.09 -3.91
C GLY A 19 0.97 7.35 -4.32
N GLN A 20 0.37 8.22 -5.12
CA GLN A 20 0.98 9.51 -5.48
C GLN A 20 1.09 10.46 -4.27
N LEU A 21 0.10 10.46 -3.38
CA LEU A 21 0.17 11.20 -2.12
C LEU A 21 1.30 10.68 -1.22
N CYS A 22 1.53 9.36 -1.18
CA CYS A 22 2.64 8.77 -0.43
C CYS A 22 4.01 9.32 -0.89
N ILE A 23 4.22 9.61 -2.18
CA ILE A 23 5.47 10.23 -2.67
C ILE A 23 5.70 11.59 -2.00
N TRP A 24 4.66 12.42 -1.92
CA TRP A 24 4.73 13.72 -1.25
C TRP A 24 4.93 13.60 0.27
N LEU A 25 4.30 12.60 0.90
CA LEU A 25 4.49 12.33 2.33
C LEU A 25 5.92 11.85 2.64
N ILE A 26 6.52 11.04 1.77
CA ILE A 26 7.94 10.63 1.89
C ILE A 26 8.83 11.86 1.78
N PHE A 27 8.59 12.73 0.79
CA PHE A 27 9.36 13.96 0.63
C PHE A 27 9.25 14.85 1.88
N ALA A 28 8.05 15.03 2.42
CA ALA A 28 7.83 15.75 3.68
C ALA A 28 8.56 15.10 4.86
N ALA A 29 8.53 13.77 4.97
CA ALA A 29 9.24 13.03 6.02
C ALA A 29 10.75 13.28 5.96
N VAL A 30 11.34 13.24 4.76
CA VAL A 30 12.78 13.54 4.57
C VAL A 30 13.11 14.97 5.00
N LEU A 31 12.31 15.96 4.61
CA LEU A 31 12.53 17.36 5.02
C LEU A 31 12.44 17.54 6.53
N ILE A 32 11.45 16.91 7.17
CA ILE A 32 11.26 16.99 8.63
C ILE A 32 12.39 16.27 9.35
N SER A 33 12.84 15.10 8.89
CA SER A 33 13.98 14.39 9.46
C SER A 33 15.28 15.20 9.33
N ALA A 34 15.52 15.82 8.17
CA ALA A 34 16.69 16.68 7.96
C ALA A 34 16.63 17.93 8.85
N GLY A 35 15.46 18.59 8.92
CA GLY A 35 15.24 19.74 9.79
C GLY A 35 15.43 19.40 11.27
N ASN A 36 14.94 18.25 11.71
CA ASN A 36 15.15 17.74 13.07
C ASN A 36 16.64 17.49 13.36
N ALA A 37 17.39 16.92 12.41
CA ALA A 37 18.83 16.72 12.56
C ALA A 37 19.58 18.06 12.68
N LEU A 38 19.24 19.05 11.85
CA LEU A 38 19.83 20.39 11.92
C LEU A 38 19.49 21.11 13.24
N ALA A 39 18.25 21.02 13.71
CA ALA A 39 17.83 21.59 14.99
C ALA A 39 18.59 20.96 16.17
N ARG A 40 18.74 19.63 16.15
CA ARG A 40 19.35 18.88 17.24
C ARG A 40 20.86 19.07 17.30
N TYR A 41 21.55 18.96 16.16
CA TYR A 41 23.01 19.02 16.11
C TYR A 41 23.57 20.43 15.87
N GLY A 42 22.82 21.29 15.16
CA GLY A 42 23.21 22.67 14.88
C GLY A 42 22.83 23.64 15.99
N PHE A 43 21.69 23.43 16.65
CA PHE A 43 21.14 24.40 17.61
C PHE A 43 20.87 23.82 19.01
N ASN A 44 21.20 22.54 19.27
CA ASN A 44 20.93 21.84 20.54
C ASN A 44 19.45 21.88 20.98
N LEU A 45 18.50 22.09 20.05
CA LEU A 45 17.07 21.98 20.33
C LEU A 45 16.60 20.54 20.10
N SER A 46 15.98 19.94 21.10
CA SER A 46 15.38 18.61 21.02
C SER A 46 13.91 18.67 21.42
N SER A 47 13.02 18.23 20.54
CA SER A 47 11.58 18.16 20.79
C SER A 47 11.04 16.80 20.37
N ASN A 48 10.26 16.15 21.26
CA ASN A 48 9.66 14.84 20.98
C ASN A 48 8.60 14.91 19.88
N ALA A 49 7.92 16.06 19.73
CA ALA A 49 6.95 16.28 18.66
C ALA A 49 7.56 16.06 17.26
N TRP A 50 8.80 16.52 17.04
CA TRP A 50 9.48 16.36 15.74
C TRP A 50 9.80 14.90 15.43
N LEU A 51 10.08 14.10 16.45
CA LEU A 51 10.25 12.66 16.30
C LEU A 51 8.89 12.02 16.02
N GLU A 52 7.86 12.32 16.81
CA GLU A 52 6.52 11.75 16.63
C GLU A 52 5.92 12.02 15.24
N VAL A 53 6.08 13.24 14.69
CA VAL A 53 5.63 13.53 13.31
C VAL A 53 6.26 12.57 12.30
N GLN A 54 7.54 12.20 12.47
CA GLN A 54 8.21 11.28 11.57
C GLN A 54 7.61 9.86 11.66
N TRP A 55 7.31 9.38 12.86
CA TRP A 55 6.60 8.11 13.05
C TRP A 55 5.19 8.13 12.42
N TYR A 56 4.51 9.27 12.50
CA TYR A 56 3.17 9.46 11.96
C TYR A 56 3.20 9.46 10.43
N LEU A 57 4.14 10.18 9.82
CA LEU A 57 4.35 10.18 8.37
C LEU A 57 4.77 8.80 7.86
N PHE A 58 5.69 8.12 8.56
CA PHE A 58 6.06 6.75 8.24
C PHE A 58 4.85 5.81 8.24
N SER A 59 4.03 5.87 9.29
CA SER A 59 2.80 5.08 9.38
C SER A 59 1.83 5.39 8.25
N ALA A 60 1.65 6.68 7.89
CA ALA A 60 0.79 7.08 6.79
C ALA A 60 1.26 6.59 5.43
N VAL A 61 2.57 6.65 5.17
CA VAL A 61 3.16 6.11 3.94
C VAL A 61 3.02 4.60 3.90
N PHE A 62 3.42 3.91 4.96
CA PHE A 62 3.41 2.45 5.02
C PHE A 62 2.00 1.88 4.83
N LEU A 63 1.03 2.42 5.58
CA LEU A 63 -0.36 1.97 5.52
C LEU A 63 -1.03 2.41 4.21
N GLY A 64 -0.82 3.65 3.77
CA GLY A 64 -1.40 4.18 2.53
C GLY A 64 -0.90 3.47 1.27
N ALA A 65 0.37 3.06 1.25
CA ALA A 65 0.95 2.34 0.12
C ALA A 65 0.50 0.88 0.00
N ALA A 66 -0.16 0.31 1.02
CA ALA A 66 -0.55 -1.11 1.00
C ALA A 66 -1.54 -1.44 -0.14
N GLY A 67 -2.56 -0.61 -0.34
CA GLY A 67 -3.51 -0.79 -1.46
C GLY A 67 -2.85 -0.57 -2.82
N TYR A 68 -1.98 0.44 -2.93
CA TYR A 68 -1.21 0.71 -4.15
C TYR A 68 -0.29 -0.45 -4.54
N THR A 69 0.43 -1.03 -3.57
CA THR A 69 1.33 -2.16 -3.80
C THR A 69 0.57 -3.43 -4.16
N LEU A 70 -0.63 -3.64 -3.61
CA LEU A 70 -1.51 -4.76 -4.00
C LEU A 70 -1.98 -4.60 -5.46
N LYS A 71 -2.40 -3.39 -5.85
CA LYS A 71 -2.79 -3.07 -7.23
C LYS A 71 -1.68 -3.41 -8.25
N HIS A 72 -0.44 -3.06 -7.93
CA HIS A 72 0.72 -3.31 -8.79
C HIS A 72 1.30 -4.72 -8.61
N ASN A 73 0.62 -5.61 -7.89
CA ASN A 73 1.09 -6.97 -7.61
C ASN A 73 2.54 -7.03 -7.07
N ALA A 74 2.95 -6.00 -6.34
CA ALA A 74 4.30 -5.83 -5.79
C ALA A 74 4.46 -6.48 -4.40
N HIS A 75 3.43 -7.17 -3.91
CA HIS A 75 3.57 -7.99 -2.70
C HIS A 75 4.50 -9.17 -2.99
N VAL A 76 5.36 -9.51 -2.03
CA VAL A 76 6.29 -10.63 -2.14
C VAL A 76 5.48 -11.90 -2.39
N ARG A 77 5.50 -12.37 -3.63
CA ARG A 77 4.95 -13.68 -4.02
C ARG A 77 6.07 -14.70 -3.94
N ILE A 78 5.71 -15.96 -3.79
CA ILE A 78 6.65 -17.06 -3.99
C ILE A 78 6.86 -17.19 -5.51
N ASP A 79 7.63 -16.27 -6.08
CA ASP A 79 7.80 -16.11 -7.53
C ASP A 79 8.45 -17.34 -8.18
N LEU A 80 9.24 -18.09 -7.39
CA LEU A 80 9.88 -19.35 -7.81
C LEU A 80 8.85 -20.47 -8.10
N VAL A 81 7.72 -20.44 -7.40
CA VAL A 81 6.63 -21.41 -7.54
C VAL A 81 5.60 -20.92 -8.56
N SER A 82 5.31 -19.61 -8.58
CA SER A 82 4.31 -19.02 -9.49
C SER A 82 4.77 -19.06 -10.96
N GLY A 83 6.07 -18.99 -11.23
CA GLY A 83 6.66 -19.04 -12.58
C GLY A 83 6.46 -20.36 -13.33
N ARG A 84 6.16 -21.45 -12.62
CA ARG A 84 5.95 -22.78 -13.21
C ARG A 84 4.49 -23.08 -13.57
N PHE A 85 3.55 -22.23 -13.15
CA PHE A 85 2.13 -22.43 -13.37
C PHE A 85 1.60 -21.68 -14.60
N SER A 86 0.55 -22.22 -15.22
CA SER A 86 -0.15 -21.53 -16.31
C SER A 86 -0.82 -20.24 -15.82
N LYS A 87 -1.03 -19.27 -16.72
CA LYS A 87 -1.70 -18.00 -16.41
C LYS A 87 -3.09 -18.19 -15.76
N ARG A 88 -3.84 -19.20 -16.21
CA ARG A 88 -5.15 -19.54 -15.64
C ARG A 88 -5.04 -20.11 -14.22
N THR A 89 -4.06 -20.99 -13.97
CA THR A 89 -3.81 -21.53 -12.62
C THR A 89 -3.42 -20.42 -11.66
N ARG A 90 -2.57 -19.49 -12.10
CA ARG A 90 -2.17 -18.32 -11.29
C ARG A 90 -3.36 -17.43 -10.95
N ALA A 91 -4.23 -17.13 -11.93
CA ALA A 91 -5.44 -16.36 -11.69
C ALA A 91 -6.38 -17.02 -10.67
N TRP A 92 -6.47 -18.36 -10.66
CA TRP A 92 -7.20 -19.09 -9.62
C TRP A 92 -6.54 -18.98 -8.24
N ILE A 93 -5.22 -19.16 -8.16
CA ILE A 93 -4.48 -19.02 -6.89
C ILE A 93 -4.67 -17.62 -6.31
N ASP A 94 -4.53 -16.57 -7.12
CA ASP A 94 -4.72 -15.18 -6.69
C ASP A 94 -6.16 -14.91 -6.26
N LEU A 95 -7.14 -15.50 -6.95
CA LEU A 95 -8.56 -15.38 -6.59
C LEU A 95 -8.85 -16.05 -5.24
N PHE A 96 -8.36 -17.27 -5.03
CA PHE A 96 -8.55 -17.99 -3.77
C PHE A 96 -7.79 -17.32 -2.62
N GLY A 97 -6.53 -16.94 -2.83
CA GLY A 97 -5.73 -16.21 -1.84
C GLY A 97 -6.35 -14.87 -1.48
N GLY A 98 -6.84 -14.13 -2.48
CA GLY A 98 -7.55 -12.87 -2.27
C GLY A 98 -8.81 -13.05 -1.43
N LEU A 99 -9.65 -14.04 -1.76
CA LEU A 99 -10.97 -14.20 -1.13
C LEU A 99 -10.92 -14.86 0.25
N PHE A 100 -10.07 -15.87 0.45
CA PHE A 100 -10.06 -16.68 1.67
C PHE A 100 -8.94 -16.33 2.64
N MET A 101 -7.89 -15.65 2.20
CA MET A 101 -6.75 -15.31 3.05
C MET A 101 -6.68 -13.80 3.27
N LEU A 102 -6.60 -13.01 2.21
CA LEU A 102 -6.44 -11.57 2.32
C LEU A 102 -7.71 -10.88 2.84
N LEU A 103 -8.84 -11.08 2.17
CA LEU A 103 -10.09 -10.36 2.48
C LEU A 103 -10.59 -10.59 3.92
N PRO A 104 -10.60 -11.82 4.47
CA PRO A 104 -11.03 -12.05 5.85
C PRO A 104 -10.12 -11.36 6.86
N VAL A 105 -8.81 -11.43 6.67
CA VAL A 105 -7.82 -10.76 7.54
C VAL A 105 -8.01 -9.25 7.48
N CYS A 106 -8.17 -8.67 6.29
CA CYS A 106 -8.38 -7.23 6.15
C CYS A 106 -9.70 -6.77 6.79
N LEU A 107 -10.77 -7.56 6.70
CA LEU A 107 -12.05 -7.24 7.34
C LEU A 107 -11.97 -7.27 8.87
N VAL A 108 -11.27 -8.27 9.44
CA VAL A 108 -11.03 -8.35 10.88
C VAL A 108 -10.20 -7.15 11.34
N MET A 109 -9.12 -6.84 10.64
CA MET A 109 -8.27 -5.68 10.95
C MET A 109 -9.01 -4.36 10.82
N LEU A 110 -9.90 -4.21 9.84
CA LEU A 110 -10.77 -3.05 9.68
C LEU A 110 -11.72 -2.90 10.88
N TRP A 111 -12.34 -3.99 11.32
CA TRP A 111 -13.28 -3.98 12.45
C TRP A 111 -12.59 -3.57 13.77
N TYR A 112 -11.51 -4.25 14.12
CA TYR A 112 -10.75 -3.95 15.33
C TYR A 112 -10.05 -2.59 15.25
N GLY A 113 -9.49 -2.25 14.08
CA GLY A 113 -8.84 -0.96 13.84
C GLY A 113 -9.82 0.21 13.98
N TRP A 114 -11.05 0.07 13.47
CA TRP A 114 -12.10 1.09 13.64
C TRP A 114 -12.48 1.26 15.11
N SER A 115 -12.67 0.14 15.82
CA SER A 115 -13.03 0.15 17.25
C SER A 115 -11.94 0.83 18.08
N ALA A 116 -10.68 0.51 17.83
CA ALA A 116 -9.53 1.11 18.51
C ALA A 116 -9.36 2.61 18.19
N ALA A 117 -9.57 3.02 16.93
CA ALA A 117 -9.51 4.42 16.53
C ALA A 117 -10.63 5.25 17.19
N MET A 118 -11.83 4.69 17.26
CA MET A 118 -12.98 5.35 17.88
C MET A 118 -12.79 5.53 19.38
N GLU A 119 -12.23 4.54 20.07
CA GLU A 119 -11.94 4.66 21.50
C GLU A 119 -10.91 5.77 21.77
N SER A 120 -9.84 5.80 20.97
CA SER A 120 -8.83 6.87 21.03
C SER A 120 -9.40 8.25 20.76
N TYR A 121 -10.35 8.37 19.83
CA TYR A 121 -11.05 9.61 19.53
C TYR A 121 -11.92 10.09 20.70
N ARG A 122 -12.64 9.20 21.36
CA ARG A 122 -13.52 9.54 22.51
C ARG A 122 -12.75 10.15 23.67
N VAL A 123 -11.53 9.66 23.90
CA VAL A 123 -10.66 10.18 24.96
C VAL A 123 -9.71 11.28 24.49
N LEU A 124 -9.80 11.68 23.21
CA LEU A 124 -8.89 12.62 22.55
C LEU A 124 -7.42 12.32 22.86
N GLU A 125 -7.02 11.07 22.65
CA GLU A 125 -5.73 10.56 23.09
C GLU A 125 -4.57 11.42 22.58
N VAL A 126 -3.71 11.81 23.51
CA VAL A 126 -2.45 12.54 23.27
C VAL A 126 -1.29 11.65 23.67
N SER A 127 -0.15 11.85 23.03
CA SER A 127 1.07 11.14 23.36
C SER A 127 1.50 11.37 24.81
N SER A 128 2.00 10.30 25.42
CA SER A 128 2.55 10.28 26.78
C SER A 128 3.87 11.04 26.91
N ASP A 129 4.51 11.35 25.77
CA ASP A 129 5.81 12.01 25.75
C ASP A 129 5.64 13.51 26.00
N ALA A 130 6.63 14.12 26.66
CA ALA A 130 6.59 15.55 26.96
C ALA A 130 6.52 16.38 25.66
N GLY A 131 5.44 17.15 25.51
CA GLY A 131 5.13 17.91 24.29
C GLY A 131 4.66 17.06 23.12
N GLY A 132 4.15 15.84 23.38
CA GLY A 132 3.74 14.89 22.37
C GLY A 132 2.44 15.26 21.64
N LEU A 133 2.21 14.63 20.49
CA LEU A 133 1.13 14.97 19.56
C LEU A 133 -0.17 14.22 19.86
N ALA A 134 -1.28 14.74 19.33
CA ALA A 134 -2.55 14.02 19.33
C ALA A 134 -2.42 12.71 18.54
N ARG A 135 -2.64 11.57 19.22
CA ARG A 135 -2.53 10.22 18.65
C ARG A 135 -3.81 9.74 17.99
N TRP A 136 -4.96 10.25 18.43
CA TRP A 136 -6.24 9.79 17.90
C TRP A 136 -6.38 9.91 16.37
N PRO A 137 -5.87 10.96 15.67
CA PRO A 137 -6.01 11.05 14.22
C PRO A 137 -5.20 9.98 13.50
N ILE A 138 -4.00 9.66 14.01
CA ILE A 138 -3.12 8.69 13.35
C ILE A 138 -3.71 7.27 13.42
N LYS A 139 -4.44 6.95 14.50
CA LYS A 139 -5.10 5.64 14.64
C LYS A 139 -6.19 5.41 13.60
N PHE A 140 -6.80 6.45 13.03
CA PHE A 140 -7.76 6.31 11.92
C PHE A 140 -7.10 5.89 10.59
N LEU A 141 -5.79 6.04 10.44
CA LEU A 141 -5.11 5.55 9.25
C LEU A 141 -5.16 4.03 9.12
N VAL A 142 -5.19 3.31 10.23
CA VAL A 142 -5.27 1.84 10.24
C VAL A 142 -6.57 1.37 9.58
N PRO A 143 -7.78 1.72 10.06
CA PRO A 143 -9.02 1.32 9.38
C PRO A 143 -9.12 1.91 7.97
N ALA A 144 -8.64 3.14 7.72
CA ALA A 144 -8.66 3.70 6.38
C ALA A 144 -7.83 2.86 5.38
N ALA A 145 -6.63 2.43 5.76
CA ALA A 145 -5.77 1.60 4.92
C ALA A 145 -6.32 0.20 4.70
N PHE A 146 -6.87 -0.44 5.73
CA PHE A 146 -7.51 -1.74 5.57
C PHE A 146 -8.79 -1.66 4.73
N LEU A 147 -9.54 -0.56 4.81
CA LEU A 147 -10.66 -0.31 3.90
C LEU A 147 -10.18 -0.21 2.44
N LEU A 148 -9.11 0.55 2.18
CA LEU A 148 -8.52 0.64 0.84
C LEU A 148 -8.03 -0.73 0.33
N LEU A 149 -7.44 -1.56 1.20
CA LEU A 149 -7.05 -2.93 0.88
C LEU A 149 -8.24 -3.82 0.56
N VAL A 150 -9.33 -3.76 1.34
CA VAL A 150 -10.56 -4.53 1.07
C VAL A 150 -11.14 -4.13 -0.30
N LEU A 151 -11.20 -2.83 -0.58
CA LEU A 151 -11.67 -2.33 -1.87
C LEU A 151 -10.77 -2.80 -3.00
N GLN A 152 -9.45 -2.73 -2.84
CA GLN A 152 -8.50 -3.19 -3.85
C GLN A 152 -8.59 -4.71 -4.06
N ALA A 153 -8.70 -5.50 -3.00
CA ALA A 153 -8.88 -6.95 -3.08
C ALA A 153 -10.17 -7.31 -3.84
N ALA A 154 -11.25 -6.54 -3.64
CA ALA A 154 -12.48 -6.69 -4.42
C ALA A 154 -12.29 -6.32 -5.91
N SER A 155 -11.57 -5.22 -6.21
CA SER A 155 -11.18 -4.84 -7.57
C SER A 155 -10.38 -5.96 -8.25
N GLU A 156 -9.34 -6.47 -7.58
CA GLU A 156 -8.52 -7.56 -8.09
C GLU A 156 -9.37 -8.81 -8.36
N THR A 157 -10.26 -9.18 -7.43
CA THR A 157 -11.18 -10.34 -7.56
C THR A 157 -12.07 -10.22 -8.79
N VAL A 158 -12.69 -9.05 -9.01
CA VAL A 158 -13.50 -8.80 -10.21
C VAL A 158 -12.68 -8.97 -11.49
N LYS A 159 -11.44 -8.45 -11.50
CA LYS A 159 -10.53 -8.56 -12.66
C LYS A 159 -10.14 -10.03 -12.95
N ARG A 160 -9.85 -10.85 -11.92
CA ARG A 160 -9.54 -12.29 -12.11
C ARG A 160 -10.76 -13.05 -12.64
N ILE A 161 -11.95 -12.77 -12.12
CA ILE A 161 -13.19 -13.41 -12.60
C ILE A 161 -13.46 -13.03 -14.07
N ALA A 162 -13.22 -11.77 -14.44
CA ALA A 162 -13.36 -11.30 -15.83
C ALA A 162 -12.40 -12.05 -16.77
N TYR A 163 -11.15 -12.19 -16.37
CA TYR A 163 -10.11 -12.92 -17.11
C TYR A 163 -10.47 -14.41 -17.26
N LEU A 164 -10.87 -15.08 -16.18
CA LEU A 164 -11.26 -16.49 -16.21
C LEU A 164 -12.49 -16.76 -17.09
N ARG A 165 -13.39 -15.78 -17.23
CA ARG A 165 -14.54 -15.83 -18.14
C ARG A 165 -14.19 -15.49 -19.61
N GLY A 166 -12.93 -15.16 -19.90
CA GLY A 166 -12.50 -14.77 -21.25
C GLY A 166 -13.01 -13.40 -21.71
N LEU A 167 -13.46 -12.55 -20.78
CA LEU A 167 -14.00 -11.22 -21.09
C LEU A 167 -12.89 -10.16 -21.25
N ILE A 168 -11.66 -10.49 -20.87
CA ILE A 168 -10.47 -9.66 -20.98
C ILE A 168 -9.34 -10.58 -21.51
N GLY A 169 -8.61 -10.12 -22.54
CA GLY A 169 -7.54 -10.90 -23.19
C GLY A 169 -6.23 -10.95 -22.41
N ASP A 170 -5.98 -9.91 -21.61
CA ASP A 170 -4.73 -9.76 -20.86
C ASP A 170 -4.87 -10.23 -19.41
N GLU A 171 -3.81 -10.87 -18.90
CA GLU A 171 -3.68 -11.18 -17.48
C GLU A 171 -3.66 -9.86 -16.70
N PRO A 172 -4.48 -9.70 -15.62
CA PRO A 172 -4.54 -8.46 -14.87
C PRO A 172 -3.19 -8.18 -14.20
N ASP A 173 -2.42 -7.34 -14.89
CA ASP A 173 -1.13 -6.76 -14.54
C ASP A 173 -0.14 -7.72 -13.86
N SER A 174 0.69 -8.39 -14.67
CA SER A 174 1.89 -9.08 -14.20
C SER A 174 2.94 -8.07 -13.74
N GLY A 175 2.64 -7.35 -12.65
CA GLY A 175 3.53 -6.39 -12.02
C GLY A 175 4.88 -7.06 -11.74
N GLY A 176 5.90 -6.57 -12.44
CA GLY A 176 7.29 -7.01 -12.30
C GLY A 176 8.03 -7.29 -13.60
N LYS A 177 7.36 -7.62 -14.71
CA LYS A 177 8.09 -7.98 -15.95
C LYS A 177 8.62 -6.78 -16.74
N ALA A 178 7.92 -5.65 -16.73
CA ALA A 178 8.32 -4.50 -17.54
C ALA A 178 9.56 -3.74 -17.01
N MET A 179 9.98 -3.96 -15.77
CA MET A 179 11.11 -3.23 -15.17
C MET A 179 12.41 -4.04 -15.06
N LEU A 180 12.36 -5.36 -15.30
CA LEU A 180 13.52 -6.26 -15.22
C LEU A 180 13.96 -6.83 -16.58
N GLU A 181 13.25 -6.53 -17.67
CA GLU A 181 13.81 -6.72 -19.02
C GLU A 181 14.84 -5.61 -19.29
N VAL A 182 16.06 -5.83 -18.80
CA VAL A 182 17.24 -5.21 -19.43
C VAL A 182 17.20 -5.63 -20.90
N PRO A 183 17.12 -4.69 -21.87
CA PRO A 183 17.08 -5.05 -23.27
C PRO A 183 18.30 -5.92 -23.62
N PRO A 184 18.15 -7.02 -24.38
CA PRO A 184 19.21 -7.98 -24.66
C PRO A 184 20.39 -7.46 -25.50
N HIS A 185 20.60 -6.14 -25.60
CA HIS A 185 21.54 -5.51 -26.53
C HIS A 185 22.47 -4.46 -25.92
N ALA A 186 22.67 -4.41 -24.60
CA ALA A 186 23.57 -3.42 -23.99
C ALA A 186 25.06 -3.81 -23.94
N ASP A 187 25.44 -5.08 -24.19
CA ASP A 187 26.82 -5.56 -23.99
C ASP A 187 27.52 -6.08 -25.27
N ALA A 188 27.18 -5.53 -26.45
CA ALA A 188 27.81 -5.95 -27.72
C ALA A 188 28.94 -5.02 -28.23
N ASP A 189 29.15 -3.83 -27.65
CA ASP A 189 30.11 -2.84 -28.16
C ASP A 189 31.15 -2.39 -27.12
N ALA A 190 31.84 -3.35 -26.49
CA ALA A 190 33.12 -3.06 -25.83
C ALA A 190 34.25 -3.16 -26.88
N PRO A 191 34.97 -2.06 -27.20
CA PRO A 191 36.15 -2.14 -28.06
C PRO A 191 37.24 -2.98 -27.38
N ARG A 192 37.80 -3.92 -28.15
CA ARG A 192 38.91 -4.80 -27.76
C ARG A 192 40.18 -4.05 -27.41
#